data_AF-A0A1I6UCJ7-F1
#
_entry.id   AF-A0A1I6UCJ7-F1
#
_cell.length_a   1.000
_cell.length_b   1.000
_cell.length_c   1.000
_cell.angle_alpha   90.00
_cell.angle_beta   90.00
_cell.angle_gamma   90.00
#
_symmetry.space_group_name_H-M   'P 1'
#
loop_
_entity.id
_entity.type
_entity.pdbx_description
1 polymer ?
#
loop_
_entity_poly.entity_id
_entity_poly.type
_entity_poly.pdbx_seq_one_letter_code
_entity_poly.pdbx_strand_id
1 'polypeptide(L)' 'MKFKAQNKQNQLIENITVHHLVVGVDIAQETHVARAVSFRGIALGNPLQFGNHRDGFELFKRWIETLLQTHQ' A
#
# COMPACT_ATOMS: atom_id res chain seq x y z
N MET A 1 -31.10 -8.93 3.74
CA MET A 1 -30.65 -7.57 3.37
C MET A 1 -29.65 -7.66 2.24
N LYS A 2 -29.81 -6.89 1.15
CA LYS A 2 -28.82 -6.84 0.06
C LYS A 2 -27.67 -5.94 0.50
N PHE A 3 -26.53 -6.53 0.84
CA PHE A 3 -25.31 -5.78 1.13
C PHE A 3 -24.84 -5.08 -0.14
N LYS A 4 -24.85 -3.74 -0.17
CA LYS A 4 -24.17 -2.97 -1.22
C LYS A 4 -22.67 -3.21 -1.09
N ALA A 5 -21.99 -3.53 -2.19
CA ALA A 5 -20.55 -3.83 -2.23
C ALA A 5 -19.68 -2.74 -1.57
N GLN A 6 -20.13 -1.47 -1.63
CA GLN A 6 -19.48 -0.34 -0.95
C GLN A 6 -19.36 -0.52 0.57
N ASN A 7 -20.40 -1.05 1.22
CA ASN A 7 -20.38 -1.28 2.66
C ASN A 7 -19.37 -2.35 3.03
N LYS A 8 -19.16 -3.35 2.16
CA LYS A 8 -18.18 -4.41 2.38
C LYS A 8 -16.75 -3.87 2.29
N GLN A 9 -16.46 -2.99 1.34
CA GLN A 9 -15.13 -2.35 1.23
C GLN A 9 -14.85 -1.48 2.45
N ASN A 10 -15.82 -0.66 2.87
CA ASN A 10 -15.66 0.20 4.04
C ASN A 10 -15.44 -0.63 5.32
N GLN A 11 -16.17 -1.73 5.50
CA GLN A 11 -15.94 -2.67 6.62
C GLN A 11 -14.52 -3.27 6.62
N LEU A 12 -13.93 -3.51 5.45
CA LEU A 12 -12.55 -4.00 5.38
C LEU A 12 -11.54 -2.90 5.75
N ILE A 13 -11.81 -1.65 5.35
CA ILE A 13 -10.98 -0.50 5.74
C ILE A 13 -11.07 -0.25 7.25
N GLU A 14 -12.24 -0.41 7.85
CA GLU A 14 -12.45 -0.30 9.30
C GLU A 14 -11.64 -1.34 10.11
N ASN A 15 -11.24 -2.46 9.49
CA ASN A 15 -10.41 -3.49 10.13
C ASN A 15 -8.90 -3.16 10.11
N ILE A 16 -8.47 -2.05 9.51
CA ILE A 16 -7.07 -1.62 9.54
C ILE A 16 -6.66 -1.30 10.98
N THR A 17 -5.62 -1.96 11.48
CA THR A 17 -5.10 -1.79 12.85
C THR A 17 -3.73 -1.13 12.87
N VAL A 18 -3.22 -0.87 14.08
CA VAL A 18 -1.90 -0.27 14.28
C VAL A 18 -0.73 -1.09 13.70
N HIS A 19 -0.95 -2.38 13.45
CA HIS A 19 0.06 -3.29 12.89
C HIS A 19 0.02 -3.37 11.36
N HIS A 20 -0.86 -2.59 10.71
CA HIS A 20 -0.97 -2.56 9.26
C HIS A 20 -0.11 -1.44 8.66
N LEU A 21 0.57 -1.79 7.56
CA LEU A 21 1.16 -0.84 6.64
C LEU A 21 0.14 -0.52 5.54
N VAL A 22 -0.20 0.76 5.35
CA VAL A 22 -1.10 1.18 4.28
C VAL A 22 -0.25 1.71 3.12
N VAL A 23 -0.41 1.11 1.94
CA VAL A 23 0.33 1.49 0.73
C VAL A 23 -0.63 2.01 -0.32
N GLY A 24 -0.49 3.28 -0.68
CA GLY A 24 -1.16 3.88 -1.82
C GLY A 24 -0.27 3.81 -3.05
N VAL A 25 -0.81 3.38 -4.19
CA VAL A 25 -0.08 3.29 -5.45
C VAL A 25 -0.83 4.05 -6.54
N ASP A 26 -0.15 4.98 -7.18
CA ASP A 26 -0.58 5.62 -8.42
C ASP A 26 -0.03 4.81 -9.61
N ILE A 27 -0.94 4.31 -10.45
CA ILE A 27 -0.64 3.34 -11.51
C ILE A 27 -0.73 4.05 -12.86
N ALA A 28 0.42 4.28 -13.51
CA ALA A 28 0.49 4.73 -14.91
C ALA A 28 0.95 3.62 -15.87
N GLN A 29 1.00 3.91 -17.17
CA GLN A 29 1.31 2.93 -18.22
C GLN A 29 2.73 2.33 -18.09
N GLU A 30 3.72 3.18 -17.81
CA GLU A 30 5.15 2.78 -17.80
C GLU A 30 5.75 2.77 -16.39
N THR A 31 5.38 3.73 -15.54
CA THR A 31 5.96 3.92 -14.20
C THR A 31 4.86 4.17 -13.17
N HIS A 32 4.94 3.47 -12.05
CA HIS A 32 4.05 3.59 -10.92
C HIS A 32 4.75 4.32 -9.77
N VAL A 33 3.98 4.98 -8.92
CA VAL A 33 4.48 5.64 -7.70
C VAL A 33 3.77 5.06 -6.49
N ALA A 34 4.51 4.48 -5.55
CA ALA A 34 4.00 4.00 -4.27
C ALA A 34 4.41 4.91 -3.12
N ARG A 35 3.51 5.09 -2.15
CA ARG A 35 3.79 5.72 -0.86
C ARG A 35 3.18 4.90 0.26
N ALA A 36 3.94 4.74 1.34
CA ALA A 36 3.50 4.03 2.54
C ALA A 36 3.17 5.02 3.65
N VAL A 37 2.13 4.69 4.40
CA VAL A 37 1.71 5.40 5.61
C VAL A 37 1.35 4.41 6.71
N SER A 38 1.48 4.83 7.96
CA SER A 38 0.91 4.10 9.10
C SER A 38 -0.63 4.17 9.06
N PHE A 39 -1.30 3.40 9.91
CA PHE A 39 -2.76 3.48 10.08
C PHE A 39 -3.30 4.89 10.39
N ARG A 40 -2.44 5.79 10.91
CA ARG A 40 -2.77 7.21 11.18
C ARG A 40 -2.52 8.14 10.00
N GLY A 41 -2.07 7.64 8.85
CA GLY A 41 -1.71 8.45 7.69
C GLY A 41 -0.34 9.12 7.77
N ILE A 42 0.49 8.77 8.76
CA ILE A 42 1.87 9.31 8.87
C ILE A 42 2.74 8.60 7.82
N ALA A 43 3.43 9.37 6.98
CA ALA A 43 4.32 8.85 5.95
C ALA A 43 5.47 8.02 6.53
N LEU A 44 5.74 6.87 5.91
CA LEU A 44 6.80 5.95 6.28
C LEU A 44 7.78 5.80 5.11
N GLY A 45 9.01 6.26 5.31
CA GLY A 45 10.06 6.26 4.29
C GLY A 45 9.79 7.18 3.09
N ASN A 46 10.59 7.01 2.04
CA ASN A 46 10.48 7.76 0.79
C ASN A 46 9.53 7.05 -0.19
N PRO A 47 8.84 7.78 -1.07
CA PRO A 47 8.08 7.19 -2.17
C PRO A 47 8.95 6.30 -3.06
N LEU A 48 8.37 5.23 -3.58
CA LEU A 48 9.02 4.34 -4.54
C LEU A 48 8.46 4.60 -5.94
N GLN A 49 9.35 4.77 -6.92
CA GLN A 49 8.99 4.66 -8.34
C GLN A 49 9.39 3.27 -8.85
N PHE A 50 8.50 2.61 -9.59
CA PHE A 50 8.79 1.30 -10.17
C PHE A 50 8.11 1.12 -11.52
N GLY A 51 8.74 0.37 -12.43
CA GLY A 51 8.25 0.17 -13.79
C GLY A 51 7.14 -0.89 -13.89
N ASN A 52 6.35 -0.81 -14.96
CA ASN A 52 5.31 -1.79 -15.31
C ASN A 52 5.90 -3.06 -15.95
N HIS A 53 6.84 -3.69 -15.24
CA HIS A 53 7.48 -4.94 -15.64
C HIS A 53 7.87 -5.75 -14.39
N ARG A 54 8.19 -7.03 -14.57
CA ARG A 54 8.45 -7.98 -13.48
C ARG A 54 9.43 -7.44 -12.43
N ASP A 55 10.58 -6.93 -12.87
CA ASP A 55 11.61 -6.43 -11.95
C ASP A 55 11.14 -5.19 -11.15
N GLY A 56 10.26 -4.36 -11.71
CA GLY A 56 9.65 -3.24 -11.00
C GLY A 56 8.73 -3.72 -9.88
N PHE A 57 7.92 -4.75 -10.13
CA PHE A 57 7.08 -5.34 -9.09
C PHE A 57 7.89 -6.11 -8.02
N GLU A 58 9.01 -6.72 -8.39
CA GLU A 58 9.94 -7.34 -7.44
C GLU A 58 10.60 -6.27 -6.54
N LEU A 59 11.00 -5.14 -7.11
CA LEU A 59 11.48 -3.97 -6.35
C LEU A 59 10.38 -3.46 -5.39
N PHE A 60 9.14 -3.36 -5.86
CA PHE A 60 8.01 -2.94 -5.03
C PHE A 60 7.79 -3.88 -3.84
N LYS A 61 7.85 -5.20 -4.05
CA LYS A 61 7.74 -6.20 -2.97
C LYS A 61 8.85 -6.03 -1.92
N ARG A 62 10.11 -5.91 -2.35
CA ARG A 62 11.25 -5.72 -1.43
C ARG A 62 11.15 -4.43 -0.64
N TRP A 63 10.67 -3.37 -1.28
CA TRP A 63 10.43 -2.09 -0.60
C TRP A 63 9.36 -2.22 0.50
N ILE A 64 8.26 -2.93 0.25
CA ILE A 64 7.25 -3.23 1.29
C ILE A 64 7.86 -4.03 2.44
N GLU A 65 8.61 -5.11 2.13
CA GLU A 65 9.25 -5.96 3.13
C GLU A 65 10.24 -5.17 4.01
N THR A 66 11.00 -4.25 3.40
CA THR A 66 11.94 -3.37 4.11
C THR A 66 11.21 -2.43 5.07
N LEU A 67 10.09 -1.84 4.64
CA LEU A 67 9.27 -0.97 5.49
C LEU A 67 8.66 -1.73 6.66
N LEU A 68 8.17 -2.94 6.43
CA LEU A 68 7.62 -3.79 7.49
C LEU A 68 8.67 -4.17 8.54
N GLN A 69 9.92 -4.42 8.13
CA GLN A 69 11.02 -4.70 9.06
C GLN A 69 11.49 -3.46 9.82
N THR A 70 11.45 -2.29 9.18
CA THR A 70 11.95 -1.03 9.78
C THR A 70 10.95 -0.41 10.76
N HIS A 71 9.65 -0.58 10.51
CA HIS A 71 8.57 0.05 11.26
C HIS A 71 7.69 -0.94 12.02
N GLN A 72 8.28 -2.08 12.42
CA GLN A 72 7.65 -3.08 13.29
C GLN A 72 7.50 -2.59 14.73
#